data_AF-C6JT68-F1
#
_entry.id   AF-C6JT68-F1
#
_cell.length_a   1.000
_cell.length_b   1.000
_cell.length_c   1.000
_cell.angle_alpha   90.00
_cell.angle_beta   90.00
_cell.angle_gamma   90.00
#
_symmetry.space_group_name_H-M   'P 1'
#
loop_
_entity.id
_entity.type
_entity.pdbx_description
1 polymer ?
#
loop_
_entity_poly.entity_id
_entity_poly.type
_entity_poly.pdbx_seq_one_letter_code
_entity_poly.pdbx_strand_id
1 'polypeptide(L)'
;AEGFPVKITYLTEAVAKGAVCLDGSPPAYHFSEGFGAGINNWLVFFEGGGWCNDVTNCLARRDTRLGSSKHMTKELSFSGIFSNKQKFNPDFYNWNRVKIRYCDGASYTGDVEAVDPKTKLYFRGARI
;
A
#
# COMPACT_ATOMS: atom_id res chain seq x y z
N ALA A 1 -10.60 -3.76 19.72
CA ALA A 1 -11.36 -4.54 18.72
C ALA A 1 -10.60 -5.83 18.46
N GLU A 2 -11.28 -6.95 18.31
CA GLU A 2 -10.63 -8.21 17.95
C GLU A 2 -10.24 -8.15 16.47
N GLY A 3 -8.94 -8.02 16.19
CA GLY A 3 -8.40 -8.01 14.84
C GLY A 3 -7.97 -9.39 14.38
N PHE A 4 -7.76 -9.55 13.08
CA PHE A 4 -7.26 -10.80 12.49
C PHE A 4 -6.08 -10.52 11.54
N PRO A 5 -5.07 -11.41 11.48
CA PRO A 5 -3.89 -11.18 10.65
C PRO A 5 -4.23 -11.37 9.17
N VAL A 6 -3.73 -10.46 8.34
CA VAL A 6 -3.81 -10.53 6.87
C VAL A 6 -2.39 -10.46 6.32
N LYS A 7 -2.06 -11.33 5.36
CA LYS A 7 -0.72 -11.37 4.75
C LYS A 7 -0.55 -10.30 3.69
N ILE A 8 0.69 -9.83 3.54
CA ILE A 8 1.09 -8.96 2.45
C ILE A 8 1.07 -9.71 1.11
N THR A 9 0.63 -9.03 0.07
CA THR A 9 0.78 -9.46 -1.32
C THR A 9 1.63 -8.43 -2.05
N TYR A 10 2.67 -8.89 -2.73
CA TYR A 10 3.55 -8.05 -3.56
C TYR A 10 3.06 -8.09 -5.01
N LEU A 11 2.82 -6.93 -5.60
CA LEU A 11 2.32 -6.81 -6.96
C LEU A 11 3.49 -6.78 -7.96
N THR A 12 4.20 -7.91 -8.06
CA THR A 12 5.43 -8.04 -8.85
C THR A 12 5.23 -7.74 -10.34
N GLU A 13 4.09 -8.12 -10.90
CA GLU A 13 3.76 -7.87 -12.31
C GLU A 13 3.61 -6.39 -12.65
N ALA A 14 3.26 -5.53 -11.67
CA ALA A 14 3.11 -4.10 -11.90
C ALA A 14 4.44 -3.38 -12.13
N VAL A 15 5.56 -3.99 -11.73
CA VAL A 15 6.91 -3.47 -12.01
C VAL A 15 7.14 -3.35 -13.51
N ALA A 16 6.68 -4.33 -14.30
CA ALA A 16 6.78 -4.29 -15.76
C ALA A 16 5.94 -3.16 -16.39
N LYS A 17 4.92 -2.67 -15.67
CA LYS A 17 4.10 -1.51 -16.03
C LYS A 17 4.63 -0.20 -15.43
N GLY A 18 5.78 -0.26 -14.75
CA GLY A 18 6.46 0.87 -14.15
C GLY A 18 6.00 1.24 -12.74
N ALA A 19 5.00 0.57 -12.16
CA ALA A 19 4.57 0.84 -10.79
C ALA A 19 5.60 0.28 -9.80
N VAL A 20 6.25 1.17 -9.05
CA VAL A 20 7.29 0.82 -8.07
C VAL A 20 7.29 1.81 -6.90
N CYS A 21 7.78 1.35 -5.76
CA CYS A 21 8.08 2.21 -4.61
C CYS A 21 9.31 3.11 -4.88
N LEU A 22 9.62 4.04 -3.96
CA LEU A 22 10.78 4.94 -4.04
C LEU A 22 12.11 4.21 -4.32
N ASP A 23 12.28 2.98 -3.83
CA ASP A 23 13.49 2.17 -4.02
C ASP A 23 13.46 1.26 -5.27
N GLY A 24 12.37 1.31 -6.06
CA GLY A 24 12.17 0.43 -7.21
C GLY A 24 11.58 -0.95 -6.87
N SER A 25 11.28 -1.24 -5.60
CA SER A 25 10.59 -2.49 -5.22
C SER A 25 9.13 -2.49 -5.69
N PRO A 26 8.52 -3.68 -5.89
CA PRO A 26 7.11 -3.76 -6.25
C PRO A 26 6.22 -3.13 -5.19
N PRO A 27 5.10 -2.48 -5.57
CA PRO A 27 4.07 -2.08 -4.62
C PRO A 27 3.47 -3.31 -3.91
N ALA A 28 2.79 -3.07 -2.79
CA ALA A 28 2.20 -4.14 -2.02
C ALA A 28 0.84 -3.74 -1.43
N TYR A 29 0.01 -4.73 -1.15
CA TYR A 29 -1.28 -4.54 -0.49
C TYR A 29 -1.56 -5.68 0.49
N HIS A 30 -2.55 -5.49 1.35
CA HIS A 30 -3.12 -6.54 2.19
C HIS A 30 -4.58 -6.73 1.77
N PHE A 31 -5.01 -7.97 1.59
CA PHE A 31 -6.33 -8.27 1.07
C PHE A 31 -7.03 -9.33 1.92
N SER A 32 -8.28 -9.03 2.28
CA SER A 32 -9.21 -9.97 2.90
C SER A 32 -10.46 -10.07 2.02
N GLU A 33 -10.75 -11.28 1.59
CA GLU A 33 -11.90 -11.59 0.73
C GLU A 33 -13.23 -11.24 1.41
N GLY A 34 -14.16 -10.72 0.59
CA GLY A 34 -15.55 -10.53 0.98
C GLY A 34 -16.32 -11.85 0.99
N PHE A 35 -17.54 -11.82 1.53
CA PHE A 35 -18.40 -13.01 1.61
C PHE A 35 -19.89 -12.64 1.60
N GLY A 36 -20.74 -13.63 1.31
CA GLY A 36 -22.19 -13.45 1.28
C GLY A 36 -22.62 -12.30 0.36
N ALA A 37 -23.53 -11.45 0.84
CA ALA A 37 -24.05 -10.32 0.06
C ALA A 37 -23.01 -9.24 -0.28
N GLY A 38 -21.86 -9.20 0.42
CA GLY A 38 -20.82 -8.19 0.21
C GLY A 38 -19.74 -8.59 -0.80
N ILE A 39 -19.80 -9.80 -1.39
CA ILE A 39 -18.72 -10.34 -2.23
C ILE A 39 -18.42 -9.51 -3.50
N ASN A 40 -19.36 -8.67 -3.95
CA ASN A 40 -19.18 -7.78 -5.10
C ASN A 40 -18.86 -6.33 -4.71
N ASN A 41 -18.77 -6.03 -3.41
CA ASN A 41 -18.47 -4.70 -2.92
C ASN A 41 -17.01 -4.62 -2.45
N TRP A 42 -16.40 -3.44 -2.56
CA TRP A 42 -14.98 -3.22 -2.32
C TRP A 42 -14.73 -2.00 -1.42
N LEU A 43 -13.96 -2.22 -0.36
CA LEU A 43 -13.32 -1.16 0.43
C LEU A 43 -11.85 -1.12 0.03
N VAL A 44 -11.47 -0.08 -0.71
CA VAL A 44 -10.07 0.17 -1.11
C VAL A 44 -9.53 1.32 -0.28
N PHE A 45 -8.55 1.03 0.56
CA PHE A 45 -7.96 2.00 1.47
C PHE A 45 -6.50 2.26 1.11
N PHE A 46 -6.17 3.53 0.92
CA PHE A 46 -4.81 3.99 0.66
C PHE A 46 -4.14 4.31 2.00
N GLU A 47 -3.07 3.57 2.34
CA GLU A 47 -2.27 3.88 3.53
C GLU A 47 -1.68 5.30 3.39
N GLY A 48 -1.65 6.07 4.49
CA GLY A 48 -0.95 7.35 4.55
C GLY A 48 0.47 7.22 5.10
N GLY A 49 1.13 8.35 5.34
CA GLY A 49 2.45 8.35 5.98
C GLY A 49 3.25 9.63 5.80
N GLY A 50 2.62 10.76 5.46
CA GLY A 50 3.30 12.01 5.13
C GLY A 50 4.08 11.95 3.82
N TRP A 51 4.96 12.92 3.60
CA TRP A 51 5.67 13.12 2.34
C TRP A 51 7.18 13.19 2.56
N CYS A 52 7.93 13.10 1.46
CA CYS A 52 9.28 13.63 1.40
C CYS A 52 9.29 14.77 0.37
N ASN A 53 9.82 15.93 0.76
CA ASN A 53 9.68 17.18 -0.03
C ASN A 53 10.97 17.58 -0.76
N ASP A 54 12.05 16.83 -0.57
CA ASP A 54 13.33 17.02 -1.25
C ASP A 54 14.07 15.68 -1.37
N VAL A 55 15.10 15.67 -2.22
CA VAL A 55 15.88 14.47 -2.55
C VAL A 55 16.51 13.84 -1.30
N THR A 56 17.03 14.65 -0.38
CA THR A 56 17.69 14.15 0.84
C THR A 56 16.70 13.41 1.73
N ASN A 57 15.53 13.99 1.96
CA ASN A 57 14.46 13.38 2.75
C ASN A 57 13.88 12.14 2.05
N CYS A 58 13.77 12.15 0.72
CA CYS A 58 13.31 10.99 -0.04
C CYS A 58 14.32 9.84 -0.01
N LEU A 59 15.62 10.14 -0.07
CA LEU A 59 16.69 9.15 0.10
C LEU A 59 16.64 8.50 1.49
N ALA A 60 16.49 9.30 2.55
CA ALA A 60 16.36 8.77 3.91
C ALA A 60 15.12 7.88 4.06
N ARG A 61 14.03 8.23 3.37
CA ARG A 61 12.77 7.49 3.40
C ARG A 61 12.79 6.20 2.56
N ARG A 62 13.54 6.18 1.47
CA ARG A 62 13.67 5.06 0.52
C ARG A 62 13.91 3.73 1.21
N ASP A 63 14.80 3.74 2.20
CA ASP A 63 15.26 2.54 2.90
C ASP A 63 14.41 2.22 4.16
N THR A 64 13.14 2.65 4.14
CA THR A 64 12.15 2.41 5.21
C THR A 64 10.88 1.76 4.65
N ARG A 65 9.97 1.34 5.55
CA ARG A 65 8.65 0.80 5.15
C ARG A 65 7.80 1.75 4.31
N LEU A 66 8.12 3.05 4.30
CA LEU A 66 7.41 4.10 3.59
C LEU A 66 8.07 4.50 2.26
N GLY A 67 9.13 3.79 1.86
CA GLY A 67 9.83 3.95 0.59
C GLY A 67 10.18 2.63 -0.10
N SER A 68 10.04 1.50 0.60
CA SER A 68 10.31 0.16 0.06
C SER A 68 9.38 -0.88 0.66
N SER A 69 8.83 -1.73 -0.20
CA SER A 69 8.01 -2.87 0.22
C SER A 69 8.82 -3.97 0.92
N LYS A 70 10.16 -3.97 0.76
CA LYS A 70 11.08 -4.91 1.43
C LYS A 70 11.10 -4.73 2.96
N HIS A 71 10.73 -3.54 3.44
CA HIS A 71 10.71 -3.19 4.86
C HIS A 71 9.30 -3.16 5.46
N MET A 72 8.27 -3.58 4.71
CA MET A 72 6.90 -3.62 5.20
C MET A 72 6.65 -4.85 6.07
N THR A 73 5.83 -4.68 7.11
CA THR A 73 5.30 -5.81 7.89
C THR A 73 4.58 -6.80 6.98
N LYS A 74 4.93 -8.09 7.12
CA LYS A 74 4.40 -9.20 6.33
C LYS A 74 2.98 -9.60 6.69
N GLU A 75 2.56 -9.32 7.92
CA GLU A 75 1.21 -9.56 8.41
C GLU A 75 0.69 -8.33 9.15
N LEU A 76 -0.48 -7.84 8.76
CA LEU A 76 -1.14 -6.71 9.39
C LEU A 76 -2.46 -7.16 10.02
N SER A 77 -2.72 -6.73 11.26
CA SER A 77 -4.00 -6.99 11.91
C SER A 77 -5.08 -6.08 11.35
N PHE A 78 -6.07 -6.65 10.65
CA PHE A 78 -7.26 -5.95 10.20
C PHE A 78 -8.25 -5.80 11.36
N SER A 79 -8.62 -4.56 11.64
CA SER A 79 -9.54 -4.17 12.73
C SER A 79 -10.25 -2.86 12.38
N GLY A 80 -11.20 -2.41 13.20
CA GLY A 80 -12.00 -1.22 12.92
C GLY A 80 -12.78 -1.38 11.61
N ILE A 81 -12.65 -0.41 10.69
CA ILE A 81 -13.29 -0.44 9.36
C ILE A 81 -12.84 -1.63 8.49
N PHE A 82 -11.76 -2.33 8.84
CA PHE A 82 -11.33 -3.55 8.17
C PHE A 82 -11.80 -4.84 8.86
N SER A 83 -12.49 -4.75 10.00
CA SER A 83 -12.95 -5.94 10.72
C SER A 83 -13.94 -6.73 9.86
N ASN A 84 -13.87 -8.05 9.94
CA ASN A 84 -14.81 -8.98 9.33
C ASN A 84 -16.00 -9.31 10.28
N LYS A 85 -16.06 -8.67 11.45
CA LYS A 85 -17.15 -8.85 12.41
C LYS A 85 -18.08 -7.64 12.34
N GLN A 86 -19.36 -7.87 12.06
CA GLN A 86 -20.38 -6.83 11.94
C GLN A 86 -20.46 -5.90 13.17
N LYS A 87 -20.20 -6.43 14.37
CA LYS A 87 -20.12 -5.64 15.61
C LYS A 87 -19.12 -4.47 15.56
N PHE A 88 -18.02 -4.64 14.83
CA PHE A 88 -16.93 -3.65 14.74
C PHE A 88 -16.89 -2.90 13.40
N ASN A 89 -17.56 -3.44 12.39
CA ASN A 89 -17.64 -2.89 11.04
C ASN A 89 -19.05 -3.12 10.46
N PRO A 90 -20.07 -2.42 10.96
CA PRO A 90 -21.47 -2.72 10.64
C PRO A 90 -21.78 -2.66 9.15
N ASP A 91 -21.09 -1.77 8.42
CA ASP A 91 -21.37 -1.46 7.03
C ASP A 91 -20.58 -2.33 6.03
N PHE A 92 -19.32 -2.68 6.36
CA PHE A 92 -18.38 -3.28 5.40
C PHE A 92 -17.81 -4.65 5.83
N TYR A 93 -18.32 -5.26 6.91
CA TYR A 93 -17.76 -6.50 7.47
C TYR A 93 -17.75 -7.70 6.51
N ASN A 94 -18.57 -7.67 5.46
CA ASN A 94 -18.63 -8.73 4.45
C ASN A 94 -18.16 -8.30 3.06
N TRP A 95 -17.61 -7.08 2.91
CA TRP A 95 -17.03 -6.58 1.66
C TRP A 95 -15.63 -7.14 1.41
N ASN A 96 -15.15 -7.08 0.16
CA ASN A 96 -13.72 -7.20 -0.10
C ASN A 96 -12.99 -6.02 0.51
N ARG A 97 -11.90 -6.27 1.23
CA ARG A 97 -11.16 -5.22 1.94
C ARG A 97 -9.70 -5.25 1.53
N VAL A 98 -9.24 -4.15 0.92
CA VAL A 98 -7.87 -3.98 0.46
C VAL A 98 -7.25 -2.78 1.16
N LYS A 99 -6.06 -2.97 1.72
CA LYS A 99 -5.20 -1.87 2.16
C LYS A 99 -3.97 -1.80 1.26
N ILE A 100 -3.94 -0.80 0.39
CA ILE A 100 -2.78 -0.47 -0.44
C ILE A 100 -1.71 0.13 0.46
N ARG A 101 -0.48 -0.39 0.36
CA ARG A 101 0.63 0.03 1.21
C ARG A 101 1.35 1.21 0.59
N TYR A 102 1.65 2.21 1.42
CA TYR A 102 2.22 3.48 0.96
C TYR A 102 3.74 3.39 0.85
N CYS A 103 4.28 3.74 -0.32
CA CYS A 103 5.73 3.68 -0.53
C CYS A 103 6.30 4.65 -1.59
N ASP A 104 5.52 5.59 -2.11
CA ASP A 104 5.96 6.55 -3.12
C ASP A 104 6.40 7.90 -2.53
N GLY A 105 6.02 8.20 -1.28
CA GLY A 105 6.41 9.45 -0.60
C GLY A 105 5.73 10.71 -1.14
N ALA A 106 4.76 10.58 -2.05
CA ALA A 106 4.11 11.68 -2.77
C ALA A 106 2.56 11.51 -2.84
N SER A 107 1.93 10.89 -1.84
CA SER A 107 0.46 10.68 -1.80
C SER A 107 -0.13 10.01 -3.04
N TYR A 108 0.58 9.06 -3.65
CA TYR A 108 0.14 8.38 -4.87
C TYR A 108 -0.06 9.33 -6.07
N THR A 109 0.57 10.51 -6.08
CA THR A 109 0.34 11.53 -7.13
C THR A 109 1.46 11.65 -8.16
N GLY A 110 2.66 11.16 -7.83
CA GLY A 110 3.82 11.25 -8.71
C GLY A 110 3.75 10.27 -9.89
N ASP A 111 4.14 10.72 -11.08
CA ASP A 111 4.27 9.89 -12.27
C ASP A 111 5.49 10.29 -13.13
N VAL A 112 6.68 10.10 -12.58
CA VAL A 112 7.92 10.50 -13.24
C VAL A 112 8.57 9.29 -13.94
N GLU A 113 8.72 9.41 -15.26
CA GLU A 113 9.43 8.40 -16.07
C GLU A 113 10.92 8.39 -15.78
N ALA A 114 11.53 9.59 -15.79
CA ALA A 114 12.96 9.78 -15.59
C ALA A 114 13.38 9.37 -14.19
N VAL A 115 14.46 8.58 -14.11
CA VAL A 115 15.06 8.15 -12.85
C VAL A 115 16.42 8.81 -12.74
N ASP A 116 16.67 9.50 -11.62
CA ASP A 116 17.99 10.06 -11.36
C ASP A 116 19.01 8.92 -11.23
N PRO A 117 20.07 8.89 -12.07
CA PRO A 117 21.00 7.77 -12.12
C PRO A 117 21.88 7.65 -10.86
N LYS A 118 22.04 8.73 -10.08
CA LYS A 118 22.84 8.76 -8.86
C LYS A 118 22.02 8.27 -7.67
N THR A 119 20.79 8.79 -7.51
CA THR A 119 19.96 8.51 -6.33
C THR A 119 19.09 7.27 -6.50
N LYS A 120 18.73 6.93 -7.74
CA LYS A 120 17.80 5.85 -8.11
C LYS A 120 16.47 5.93 -7.36
N LEU A 121 15.96 7.15 -7.16
CA LEU A 121 14.62 7.38 -6.62
C LEU A 121 13.58 7.28 -7.74
N TYR A 122 12.46 6.62 -7.43
CA TYR A 122 11.33 6.46 -8.34
C TYR A 122 10.09 7.15 -7.77
N PHE A 123 9.59 8.17 -8.45
CA PHE A 123 8.39 8.91 -8.04
C PHE A 123 7.19 8.48 -8.90
N ARG A 124 6.63 7.30 -8.62
CA ARG A 124 5.62 6.63 -9.47
C ARG A 124 4.34 6.24 -8.74
N GLY A 125 3.98 7.02 -7.73
CA GLY A 125 2.81 6.78 -6.89
C GLY A 125 1.49 6.64 -7.65
N ALA A 126 1.28 7.38 -8.75
CA ALA A 126 0.04 7.31 -9.53
C ALA A 126 -0.12 6.02 -10.33
N ARG A 127 0.96 5.24 -10.49
CA ARG A 127 0.94 3.93 -11.14
C ARG A 127 0.60 2.79 -10.16
N ILE A 128 0.69 3.06 -8.86
CA ILE A 128 0.37 2.11 -7.78
C ILE A 128 -1.15 2.08 -7.60
#